data_AF-A0A521ZLT5-F1
#
_entry.id   AF-A0A521ZLT5-F1
#
_cell.length_a   1.000
_cell.length_b   1.000
_cell.length_c   1.000
_cell.angle_alpha   90.00
_cell.angle_beta   90.00
_cell.angle_gamma   90.00
#
_symmetry.space_group_name_H-M   'P 1'
#
loop_
_entity.id
_entity.type
_entity.pdbx_description
1 polymer ?
#
loop_
_entity_poly.entity_id
_entity_poly.type
_entity_poly.pdbx_seq_one_letter_code
_entity_poly.pdbx_strand_id
1 'polypeptide(L)'
;DAPSARLERARARVDLAVICMLLDAGAGPAWHYKDQPGARSLSRSEGLSVAGLRWWASGALSSDPHQPCRADACGLERVLTADLGLALQVAEANPLVGLEARANRLRQLALALKSCPDVYGRPDAPGLLRPGHLIDTLFRLSPTGKVHVDQILSLLLHTLGHVWPGRHEQNGQPIGDCWPHPDAPGGWLPFHQFAQSLTCSLLEPLEDAGLTVSGLDELTGLPDCRNGGLLLDLGLLQARDRAFHTTRWAVDAEPIVEWRALTVAILDHLAEAVRSELGLAPAQLPLVRLQEGGSWAAGRQIAQAKRPGGSPPLHLDSDGTACG
;
A
#
# COMPACT_ATOMS: atom_id res chain seq x y z
N ASP A 1 2.20 -7.91 31.72
CA ASP A 1 3.25 -6.86 31.82
C ASP A 1 3.25 -5.92 30.63
N ALA A 2 3.64 -4.66 30.86
CA ALA A 2 3.61 -3.58 29.87
C ALA A 2 4.39 -3.85 28.56
N PRO A 3 5.55 -4.55 28.57
CA PRO A 3 6.27 -4.91 27.34
C PRO A 3 5.48 -5.85 26.44
N SER A 4 4.79 -6.84 27.00
CA SER A 4 3.93 -7.76 26.25
C SER A 4 2.73 -7.05 25.62
N ALA A 5 2.16 -6.07 26.33
CA ALA A 5 1.06 -5.26 25.80
C ALA A 5 1.52 -4.31 24.69
N ARG A 6 2.74 -3.77 24.78
CA ARG A 6 3.36 -2.95 23.73
C ARG A 6 3.56 -3.76 22.44
N LEU A 7 4.13 -4.95 22.55
CA LEU A 7 4.36 -5.83 21.41
C LEU A 7 3.05 -6.27 20.75
N GLU A 8 2.04 -6.64 21.54
CA GLU A 8 0.73 -7.01 20.99
C GLU A 8 0.04 -5.84 20.27
N ARG A 9 0.14 -4.62 20.82
CA ARG A 9 -0.35 -3.42 20.14
C ARG A 9 0.35 -3.20 18.80
N ALA A 10 1.66 -3.39 18.74
CA ALA A 10 2.41 -3.29 17.49
C ALA A 10 1.94 -4.34 16.47
N ARG A 11 1.74 -5.60 16.89
CA ARG A 11 1.18 -6.66 16.01
C ARG A 11 -0.21 -6.28 15.48
N ALA A 12 -1.08 -5.75 16.33
CA ALA A 12 -2.40 -5.28 15.93
C ALA A 12 -2.33 -4.12 14.92
N ARG A 13 -1.37 -3.20 15.07
CA ARG A 13 -1.15 -2.13 14.10
C ARG A 13 -0.62 -2.64 12.76
N VAL A 14 0.25 -3.65 12.77
CA VAL A 14 0.71 -4.30 11.53
C VAL A 14 -0.44 -5.01 10.83
N ASP A 15 -1.29 -5.74 11.56
CA ASP A 15 -2.52 -6.30 10.98
C ASP A 15 -3.34 -5.23 10.29
N LEU A 16 -3.66 -4.15 11.01
CA LEU A 16 -4.46 -3.05 10.47
C LEU A 16 -3.82 -2.41 9.23
N ALA A 17 -2.51 -2.17 9.25
CA ALA A 17 -1.78 -1.58 8.12
C ALA A 17 -1.89 -2.46 6.86
N VAL A 18 -1.70 -3.78 6.99
CA VAL A 18 -1.85 -4.72 5.86
C VAL A 18 -3.28 -4.70 5.32
N ILE A 19 -4.29 -4.75 6.21
CA ILE A 19 -5.71 -4.73 5.80
C ILE A 19 -6.07 -3.44 5.10
N CYS A 20 -5.73 -2.28 5.67
CA CYS A 20 -6.03 -0.99 5.07
C CYS A 20 -5.38 -0.85 3.69
N MET A 21 -4.14 -1.31 3.53
CA MET A 21 -3.46 -1.24 2.23
C MET A 21 -4.14 -2.14 1.17
N LEU A 22 -4.64 -3.32 1.54
CA LEU A 22 -5.36 -4.19 0.59
C LEU A 22 -6.74 -3.65 0.19
N LEU A 23 -7.35 -2.83 1.06
CA LEU A 23 -8.63 -2.16 0.83
C LEU A 23 -8.47 -0.85 0.06
N ASP A 24 -7.32 -0.18 0.12
CA ASP A 24 -7.04 1.09 -0.55
C ASP A 24 -6.78 0.91 -2.05
N ALA A 25 -7.83 0.52 -2.75
CA ALA A 25 -7.80 0.22 -4.17
C ALA A 25 -8.76 1.10 -4.96
N GLY A 26 -8.61 2.42 -4.90
CA GLY A 26 -9.44 3.40 -5.63
C GLY A 26 -10.96 3.27 -5.40
N ALA A 27 -11.55 4.18 -4.63
CA ALA A 27 -12.99 4.09 -4.32
C ALA A 27 -13.93 4.43 -5.49
N GLY A 28 -13.39 5.03 -6.57
CA GLY A 28 -14.19 5.74 -7.57
C GLY A 28 -14.69 7.11 -7.06
N PRO A 29 -15.20 7.97 -7.95
CA PRO A 29 -15.58 9.33 -7.59
C PRO A 29 -16.92 9.43 -6.85
N ALA A 30 -17.79 8.41 -6.95
CA ALA A 30 -19.13 8.44 -6.39
C ALA A 30 -19.20 7.94 -4.94
N TRP A 31 -18.30 7.05 -4.54
CA TRP A 31 -18.36 6.43 -3.23
C TRP A 31 -18.00 7.41 -2.10
N HIS A 32 -18.75 7.32 -1.01
CA HIS A 32 -18.48 8.06 0.22
C HIS A 32 -18.72 7.21 1.48
N TYR A 33 -18.11 7.61 2.59
CA TYR A 33 -18.25 6.98 3.90
C TYR A 33 -18.64 8.00 4.97
N LYS A 34 -19.54 7.61 5.87
CA LYS A 34 -19.89 8.39 7.06
C LYS A 34 -19.65 7.55 8.32
N ASP A 35 -18.67 7.95 9.12
CA ASP A 35 -18.27 7.21 10.31
C ASP A 35 -19.35 7.17 11.40
N GLN A 36 -20.04 8.29 11.61
CA GLN A 36 -21.12 8.43 12.58
C GLN A 36 -22.25 9.30 12.01
N PRO A 37 -23.48 9.17 12.53
CA PRO A 37 -24.56 10.10 12.18
C PRO A 37 -24.13 11.55 12.41
N GLY A 38 -24.26 12.39 11.37
CA GLY A 38 -23.86 13.81 11.42
C GLY A 38 -22.37 14.09 11.18
N ALA A 39 -21.51 13.06 11.07
CA ALA A 39 -20.12 13.24 10.71
C ALA A 39 -19.96 13.74 9.26
N ARG A 40 -18.82 14.38 8.99
CA ARG A 40 -18.44 14.78 7.63
C ARG A 40 -18.36 13.54 6.74
N SER A 41 -18.90 13.67 5.52
CA SER A 41 -18.73 12.63 4.50
C SER A 41 -17.26 12.57 4.06
N LEU A 42 -16.67 11.40 4.17
CA LEU A 42 -15.32 11.08 3.69
C LEU A 42 -15.42 10.37 2.33
N SER A 43 -14.38 10.42 1.52
CA SER A 43 -14.32 9.73 0.22
C SER A 43 -12.89 9.28 -0.08
N ARG A 44 -12.72 8.54 -1.18
CA ARG A 44 -11.39 8.04 -1.62
C ARG A 44 -10.67 7.27 -0.51
N SER A 45 -9.33 7.34 -0.49
CA SER A 45 -8.47 6.64 0.45
C SER A 45 -8.72 7.04 1.91
N GLU A 46 -9.10 8.28 2.20
CA GLU A 46 -9.46 8.71 3.57
C GLU A 46 -10.70 7.98 4.08
N GLY A 47 -11.76 7.94 3.27
CA GLY A 47 -12.98 7.22 3.61
C GLY A 47 -12.74 5.71 3.75
N LEU A 48 -11.96 5.11 2.83
CA LEU A 48 -11.60 3.69 2.89
C LEU A 48 -10.78 3.37 4.14
N SER A 49 -9.87 4.26 4.54
CA SER A 49 -9.03 4.08 5.74
C SER A 49 -9.88 4.05 7.01
N VAL A 50 -10.81 5.00 7.16
CA VAL A 50 -11.70 5.04 8.33
C VAL A 50 -12.67 3.84 8.33
N ALA A 51 -13.26 3.51 7.17
CA ALA A 51 -14.13 2.35 7.06
C ALA A 51 -13.40 1.03 7.37
N GLY A 52 -12.19 0.85 6.86
CA GLY A 52 -11.32 -0.29 7.12
C GLY A 52 -10.96 -0.40 8.61
N LEU A 53 -10.60 0.72 9.25
CA LEU A 53 -10.35 0.78 10.70
C LEU A 53 -11.58 0.35 11.50
N ARG A 54 -12.77 0.86 11.17
CA ARG A 54 -14.01 0.49 11.88
C ARG A 54 -14.38 -0.96 11.72
N TRP A 55 -14.21 -1.50 10.51
CA TRP A 55 -14.50 -2.90 10.24
C TRP A 55 -13.50 -3.85 10.89
N TRP A 56 -12.22 -3.50 10.90
CA TRP A 56 -11.22 -4.24 11.65
C TRP A 56 -11.51 -4.20 13.16
N ALA A 57 -11.79 -3.02 13.71
CA ALA A 57 -12.06 -2.85 15.15
C ALA A 57 -13.34 -3.54 15.63
N SER A 58 -14.27 -3.90 14.72
CA SER A 58 -15.47 -4.66 15.08
C SER A 58 -15.21 -6.16 15.31
N GLY A 59 -14.01 -6.66 15.01
CA GLY A 59 -13.67 -8.07 15.12
C GLY A 59 -14.00 -8.90 13.90
N ALA A 60 -14.48 -8.29 12.80
CA ALA A 60 -14.89 -9.00 11.59
C ALA A 60 -13.77 -9.83 10.95
N LEU A 61 -12.51 -9.48 11.19
CA LEU A 61 -11.32 -10.15 10.63
C LEU A 61 -10.61 -11.06 11.63
N SER A 62 -11.15 -11.20 12.84
CA SER A 62 -10.60 -12.05 13.90
C SER A 62 -11.35 -13.38 13.96
N SER A 63 -10.63 -14.47 14.22
CA SER A 63 -11.23 -15.75 14.60
C SER A 63 -11.59 -15.85 16.09
N ASP A 64 -11.18 -14.89 16.92
CA ASP A 64 -11.44 -14.87 18.35
C ASP A 64 -12.26 -13.62 18.74
N PRO A 65 -13.51 -13.80 19.20
CA PRO A 65 -14.37 -12.68 19.58
C PRO A 65 -13.87 -11.88 20.78
N HIS A 66 -12.94 -12.43 21.58
CA HIS A 66 -12.32 -11.72 22.70
C HIS A 66 -11.14 -10.84 22.26
N GLN A 67 -10.70 -10.97 21.01
CA GLN A 67 -9.59 -10.20 20.44
C GLN A 67 -10.07 -9.51 19.13
N PRO A 68 -10.96 -8.51 19.21
CA PRO A 68 -11.58 -7.90 18.03
C PRO A 68 -10.58 -7.09 17.18
N CYS A 69 -9.58 -6.48 17.81
CA CYS A 69 -8.52 -5.73 17.14
C CYS A 69 -7.41 -6.65 16.60
N ARG A 70 -7.80 -7.66 15.83
CA ARG A 70 -6.93 -8.68 15.22
C ARG A 70 -7.43 -9.02 13.82
N ALA A 71 -6.50 -9.25 12.90
CA ALA A 71 -6.78 -9.90 11.62
C ALA A 71 -5.94 -11.18 11.53
N ASP A 72 -6.58 -12.33 11.40
CA ASP A 72 -5.88 -13.62 11.28
C ASP A 72 -6.39 -14.44 10.09
N ALA A 73 -5.61 -15.44 9.67
CA ALA A 73 -5.90 -16.23 8.48
C ALA A 73 -7.31 -16.86 8.51
N CYS A 74 -7.77 -17.33 9.68
CA CYS A 74 -9.11 -17.92 9.82
C CYS A 74 -10.22 -16.86 9.70
N GLY A 75 -10.02 -15.67 10.25
CA GLY A 75 -10.93 -14.54 10.06
C GLY A 75 -11.00 -14.09 8.60
N LEU A 76 -9.83 -13.91 7.96
CA LEU A 76 -9.69 -13.45 6.59
C LEU A 76 -10.27 -14.41 5.55
N GLU A 77 -10.12 -15.72 5.76
CA GLU A 77 -10.67 -16.75 4.87
C GLU A 77 -12.21 -16.71 4.79
N ARG A 78 -12.87 -16.29 5.87
CA ARG A 78 -14.33 -16.24 6.00
C ARG A 78 -14.95 -14.94 5.48
N VAL A 79 -14.14 -14.00 5.01
CA VAL A 79 -14.64 -12.70 4.52
C VAL A 79 -15.59 -12.92 3.34
N LEU A 80 -16.85 -12.49 3.51
CA LEU A 80 -17.84 -12.42 2.45
C LEU A 80 -17.86 -11.03 1.81
N THR A 81 -18.09 -10.98 0.50
CA THR A 81 -18.21 -9.71 -0.23
C THR A 81 -19.38 -8.86 0.29
N ALA A 82 -20.48 -9.50 0.70
CA ALA A 82 -21.65 -8.82 1.27
C ALA A 82 -21.31 -8.11 2.60
N ASP A 83 -20.57 -8.77 3.49
CA ASP A 83 -20.17 -8.19 4.78
C ASP A 83 -19.24 -7.00 4.59
N LEU A 84 -18.28 -7.12 3.67
CA LEU A 84 -17.43 -6.00 3.27
C LEU A 84 -18.27 -4.85 2.68
N GLY A 85 -19.26 -5.17 1.85
CA GLY A 85 -20.17 -4.18 1.27
C GLY A 85 -20.93 -3.40 2.34
N LEU A 86 -21.47 -4.08 3.35
CA LEU A 86 -22.13 -3.44 4.48
C LEU A 86 -21.16 -2.55 5.28
N ALA A 87 -19.96 -3.07 5.58
CA ALA A 87 -18.95 -2.33 6.32
C ALA A 87 -18.48 -1.05 5.59
N LEU A 88 -18.39 -1.11 4.26
CA LEU A 88 -18.03 0.02 3.40
C LEU A 88 -19.24 0.83 2.92
N GLN A 89 -20.44 0.60 3.47
CA GLN A 89 -21.67 1.33 3.16
C GLN A 89 -22.04 1.30 1.66
N VAL A 90 -21.72 0.20 0.97
CA VAL A 90 -21.99 0.03 -0.46
C VAL A 90 -23.48 -0.20 -0.68
N ALA A 91 -24.06 0.60 -1.56
CA ALA A 91 -25.45 0.51 -1.98
C ALA A 91 -25.57 1.00 -3.43
N GLU A 92 -26.74 0.83 -4.05
CA GLU A 92 -26.99 1.33 -5.42
C GLU A 92 -26.72 2.85 -5.54
N ALA A 93 -27.13 3.63 -4.53
CA ALA A 93 -26.89 5.06 -4.45
C ALA A 93 -25.47 5.45 -3.97
N ASN A 94 -24.65 4.47 -3.53
CA ASN A 94 -23.28 4.68 -3.04
C ASN A 94 -22.36 3.55 -3.54
N PRO A 95 -22.12 3.45 -4.86
CA PRO A 95 -21.42 2.32 -5.46
C PRO A 95 -19.92 2.42 -5.19
N LEU A 96 -19.31 1.31 -4.76
CA LEU A 96 -17.86 1.16 -4.64
C LEU A 96 -17.31 0.31 -5.78
N VAL A 97 -16.39 0.86 -6.55
CA VAL A 97 -15.70 0.13 -7.62
C VAL A 97 -14.82 -0.97 -7.01
N GLY A 98 -14.87 -2.20 -7.52
CA GLY A 98 -13.95 -3.27 -7.13
C GLY A 98 -14.19 -3.88 -5.74
N LEU A 99 -15.43 -3.94 -5.27
CA LEU A 99 -15.79 -4.56 -3.99
C LEU A 99 -15.41 -6.06 -3.93
N GLU A 100 -15.77 -6.83 -4.96
CA GLU A 100 -15.46 -8.26 -5.06
C GLU A 100 -13.94 -8.51 -5.07
N ALA A 101 -13.20 -7.68 -5.81
CA ALA A 101 -11.74 -7.76 -5.87
C ALA A 101 -11.08 -7.52 -4.49
N ARG A 102 -11.62 -6.58 -3.68
CA ARG A 102 -11.15 -6.34 -2.31
C ARG A 102 -11.39 -7.55 -1.40
N ALA A 103 -12.60 -8.11 -1.43
CA ALA A 103 -12.91 -9.29 -0.63
C ALA A 103 -12.03 -10.48 -1.02
N ASN A 104 -11.79 -10.69 -2.32
CA ASN A 104 -10.87 -11.70 -2.81
C ASN A 104 -9.43 -11.49 -2.33
N ARG A 105 -8.90 -10.26 -2.34
CA ARG A 105 -7.55 -9.97 -1.83
C ARG A 105 -7.38 -10.33 -0.35
N LEU A 106 -8.41 -10.10 0.47
CA LEU A 106 -8.38 -10.50 1.88
C LEU A 106 -8.36 -12.03 2.04
N ARG A 107 -9.13 -12.76 1.23
CA ARG A 107 -9.07 -14.23 1.20
C ARG A 107 -7.73 -14.75 0.68
N GLN A 108 -7.13 -14.09 -0.33
CA GLN A 108 -5.79 -14.42 -0.82
C GLN A 108 -4.70 -14.15 0.24
N LEU A 109 -4.85 -13.09 1.04
CA LEU A 109 -3.98 -12.87 2.19
C LEU A 109 -4.03 -14.05 3.15
N ALA A 110 -5.21 -14.62 3.45
CA ALA A 110 -5.31 -15.80 4.30
C ALA A 110 -4.47 -16.99 3.75
N LEU A 111 -4.51 -17.22 2.44
CA LEU A 111 -3.72 -18.27 1.78
C LEU A 111 -2.21 -17.98 1.83
N ALA A 112 -1.82 -16.72 1.62
CA ALA A 112 -0.43 -16.28 1.74
C ALA A 112 0.12 -16.50 3.17
N LEU A 113 -0.65 -16.14 4.20
CA LEU A 113 -0.29 -16.39 5.60
C LEU A 113 -0.13 -17.89 5.88
N LYS A 114 -1.05 -18.72 5.39
CA LYS A 114 -1.01 -20.20 5.52
C LYS A 114 0.17 -20.84 4.79
N SER A 115 0.64 -20.23 3.70
CA SER A 115 1.78 -20.72 2.92
C SER A 115 3.13 -20.36 3.56
N CYS A 116 3.16 -19.40 4.50
CA CYS A 116 4.36 -18.94 5.18
C CYS A 116 4.22 -18.98 6.72
N PRO A 117 3.93 -20.14 7.33
CA PRO A 117 3.73 -20.26 8.77
C PRO A 117 4.98 -19.92 9.59
N ASP A 118 6.18 -20.09 9.03
CA ASP A 118 7.44 -19.72 9.68
C ASP A 118 7.61 -18.20 9.84
N VAL A 119 6.89 -17.41 9.03
CA VAL A 119 6.91 -15.93 9.05
C VAL A 119 5.74 -15.37 9.85
N TYR A 120 4.55 -15.95 9.69
CA TYR A 120 3.31 -15.42 10.28
C TYR A 120 2.76 -16.22 11.46
N GLY A 121 3.44 -17.30 11.84
CA GLY A 121 3.14 -18.09 13.03
C GLY A 121 4.09 -17.80 14.19
N ARG A 122 3.70 -18.25 15.38
CA ARG A 122 4.53 -18.19 16.59
C ARG A 122 4.43 -19.49 17.38
N PRO A 123 5.52 -19.95 18.03
CA PRO A 123 5.49 -21.17 18.84
C PRO A 123 4.56 -21.11 20.06
N ASP A 124 4.39 -19.92 20.66
CA ASP A 124 3.55 -19.69 21.84
C ASP A 124 2.06 -19.46 21.51
N ALA A 125 1.71 -19.38 20.23
CA ALA A 125 0.33 -19.27 19.74
C ALA A 125 0.12 -20.21 18.54
N PRO A 126 0.22 -21.54 18.74
CA PRO A 126 0.16 -22.51 17.65
C PRO A 126 -1.15 -22.41 16.87
N GLY A 127 -1.05 -22.40 15.54
CA GLY A 127 -2.20 -22.29 14.63
C GLY A 127 -2.71 -20.86 14.40
N LEU A 128 -2.27 -19.87 15.18
CA LEU A 128 -2.59 -18.47 14.92
C LEU A 128 -1.62 -17.87 13.89
N LEU A 129 -2.13 -17.65 12.68
CA LEU A 129 -1.39 -16.99 11.60
C LEU A 129 -1.96 -15.60 11.36
N ARG A 130 -1.13 -14.56 11.50
CA ARG A 130 -1.55 -13.17 11.28
C ARG A 130 -0.40 -12.30 10.77
N PRO A 131 -0.69 -11.22 10.02
CA PRO A 131 0.35 -10.33 9.50
C PRO A 131 1.27 -9.78 10.60
N GLY A 132 0.72 -9.44 11.77
CA GLY A 132 1.46 -8.87 12.89
C GLY A 132 2.58 -9.74 13.44
N HIS A 133 2.52 -11.06 13.26
CA HIS A 133 3.60 -11.96 13.65
C HIS A 133 4.88 -11.78 12.83
N LEU A 134 4.84 -11.02 11.73
CA LEU A 134 6.03 -10.55 11.02
C LEU A 134 7.02 -9.83 11.94
N ILE A 135 6.53 -9.09 12.95
CA ILE A 135 7.39 -8.44 13.96
C ILE A 135 8.24 -9.48 14.70
N ASP A 136 7.62 -10.59 15.13
CA ASP A 136 8.31 -11.67 15.83
C ASP A 136 9.38 -12.32 14.94
N THR A 137 9.08 -12.45 13.65
CA THR A 137 10.04 -12.96 12.67
C THR A 137 11.21 -12.01 12.49
N LEU A 138 10.97 -10.70 12.42
CA LEU A 138 12.03 -9.70 12.34
C LEU A 138 12.92 -9.70 13.60
N PHE A 139 12.37 -9.86 14.81
CA PHE A 139 13.19 -10.03 16.01
C PHE A 139 14.03 -11.31 15.99
N ARG A 140 13.53 -12.41 15.41
CA ARG A 140 14.32 -13.64 15.24
C ARG A 140 15.47 -13.44 14.24
N LEU A 141 15.20 -12.76 13.13
CA LEU A 141 16.20 -12.50 12.07
C LEU A 141 17.21 -11.42 12.48
N SER A 142 16.81 -10.47 13.32
CA SER A 142 17.62 -9.35 13.80
C SER A 142 17.60 -9.24 15.33
N PRO A 143 18.33 -10.12 16.06
CA PRO A 143 18.32 -10.15 17.53
C PRO A 143 18.77 -8.86 18.21
N THR A 144 19.53 -8.02 17.50
CA THR A 144 19.96 -6.69 18.00
C THR A 144 18.85 -5.64 17.96
N GLY A 145 17.67 -5.99 17.42
CA GLY A 145 16.56 -5.06 17.20
C GLY A 145 16.80 -4.07 16.06
N LYS A 146 17.87 -4.21 15.27
CA LYS A 146 18.18 -3.36 14.12
C LYS A 146 17.85 -4.09 12.84
N VAL A 147 16.91 -3.58 12.07
CA VAL A 147 16.44 -4.20 10.82
C VAL A 147 16.72 -3.23 9.68
N HIS A 148 17.26 -3.76 8.59
CA HIS A 148 17.46 -2.97 7.39
C HIS A 148 16.19 -3.02 6.52
N VAL A 149 15.87 -1.91 5.83
CA VAL A 149 14.56 -1.78 5.13
C VAL A 149 14.39 -2.80 4.00
N ASP A 150 15.49 -3.18 3.34
CA ASP A 150 15.54 -4.23 2.32
C ASP A 150 15.06 -5.59 2.84
N GLN A 151 15.34 -5.94 4.09
CA GLN A 151 14.88 -7.17 4.73
C GLN A 151 13.36 -7.17 4.90
N ILE A 152 12.79 -6.03 5.27
CA ILE A 152 11.33 -5.87 5.41
C ILE A 152 10.68 -6.00 4.04
N LEU A 153 11.16 -5.22 3.05
CA LEU A 153 10.65 -5.23 1.69
C LEU A 153 10.77 -6.64 1.07
N SER A 154 11.94 -7.26 1.18
CA SER A 154 12.17 -8.62 0.69
C SER A 154 11.21 -9.60 1.34
N LEU A 155 11.05 -9.57 2.66
CA LEU A 155 10.13 -10.48 3.34
C LEU A 155 8.71 -10.32 2.82
N LEU A 156 8.22 -9.08 2.69
CA LEU A 156 6.88 -8.80 2.16
C LEU A 156 6.72 -9.26 0.70
N LEU A 157 7.73 -9.07 -0.14
CA LEU A 157 7.69 -9.51 -1.55
C LEU A 157 7.59 -11.04 -1.66
N HIS A 158 8.41 -11.76 -0.90
CA HIS A 158 8.43 -13.23 -0.94
C HIS A 158 7.15 -13.85 -0.37
N THR A 159 6.58 -13.26 0.68
CA THR A 159 5.44 -13.88 1.38
C THR A 159 4.08 -13.38 0.91
N LEU A 160 3.98 -12.16 0.36
CA LEU A 160 2.71 -11.57 -0.08
C LEU A 160 2.58 -11.45 -1.60
N GLY A 161 3.58 -11.88 -2.38
CA GLY A 161 3.55 -11.79 -3.85
C GLY A 161 2.30 -12.41 -4.49
N HIS A 162 1.79 -13.49 -3.92
CA HIS A 162 0.59 -14.20 -4.40
C HIS A 162 -0.75 -13.51 -4.05
N VAL A 163 -0.75 -12.45 -3.25
CA VAL A 163 -2.00 -11.75 -2.86
C VAL A 163 -2.66 -11.05 -4.07
N TRP A 164 -1.87 -10.70 -5.09
CA TRP A 164 -2.38 -10.17 -6.37
C TRP A 164 -2.32 -11.25 -7.45
N PRO A 165 -3.41 -12.02 -7.66
CA PRO A 165 -3.44 -13.03 -8.70
C PRO A 165 -3.37 -12.40 -10.10
N GLY A 166 -2.89 -13.17 -11.08
CA GLY A 166 -2.86 -12.74 -12.49
C GLY A 166 -1.75 -11.76 -12.84
N ARG A 167 -0.70 -11.66 -12.01
CA ARG A 167 0.53 -10.94 -12.36
C ARG A 167 1.47 -11.82 -13.16
N HIS A 168 2.44 -11.18 -13.80
CA HIS A 168 3.47 -11.89 -14.56
C HIS A 168 4.25 -12.85 -13.66
N GLU A 169 4.69 -13.96 -14.26
CA GLU A 169 5.52 -14.96 -13.61
C GLU A 169 6.84 -15.12 -14.35
N GLN A 170 7.92 -15.34 -13.60
CA GLN A 170 9.22 -15.70 -14.12
C GLN A 170 9.68 -16.97 -13.40
N ASN A 171 10.00 -18.03 -14.15
CA ASN A 171 10.38 -19.33 -13.60
C ASN A 171 9.37 -19.91 -12.59
N GLY A 172 8.06 -19.69 -12.82
CA GLY A 172 6.98 -20.15 -11.94
C GLY A 172 6.85 -19.37 -10.62
N GLN A 173 7.52 -18.23 -10.50
CA GLN A 173 7.38 -17.31 -9.38
C GLN A 173 6.70 -16.02 -9.84
N PRO A 174 5.69 -15.52 -9.12
CA PRO A 174 5.08 -14.23 -9.43
C PRO A 174 6.09 -13.11 -9.20
N ILE A 175 6.28 -12.26 -10.20
CA ILE A 175 7.17 -11.08 -10.12
C ILE A 175 6.41 -9.81 -9.71
N GLY A 176 5.13 -9.94 -9.37
CA GLY A 176 4.32 -8.88 -8.76
C GLY A 176 4.12 -7.66 -9.66
N ASP A 177 4.36 -6.47 -9.12
CA ASP A 177 4.29 -5.18 -9.84
C ASP A 177 5.61 -4.95 -10.61
N CYS A 178 5.80 -5.76 -11.65
CA CYS A 178 6.91 -5.74 -12.57
C CYS A 178 6.39 -5.89 -13.99
N TRP A 179 6.73 -4.95 -14.89
CA TRP A 179 6.08 -4.81 -16.20
C TRP A 179 7.06 -4.87 -17.34
N PRO A 180 6.66 -5.41 -18.51
CA PRO A 180 7.55 -5.47 -19.66
C PRO A 180 7.76 -4.07 -20.24
N HIS A 181 9.00 -3.79 -20.67
CA HIS A 181 9.30 -2.57 -21.42
C HIS A 181 10.48 -2.82 -22.37
N PRO A 182 10.41 -2.36 -23.64
CA PRO A 182 11.43 -2.66 -24.64
C PRO A 182 12.82 -2.18 -24.26
N ASP A 183 12.92 -1.02 -23.59
CA ASP A 183 14.19 -0.43 -23.18
C ASP A 183 14.69 -0.89 -21.80
N ALA A 184 13.97 -1.79 -21.13
CA ALA A 184 14.37 -2.26 -19.81
C ALA A 184 15.53 -3.26 -19.90
N PRO A 185 16.59 -3.12 -19.08
CA PRO A 185 17.62 -4.16 -18.97
C PRO A 185 16.99 -5.49 -18.52
N GLY A 186 17.00 -6.50 -19.40
CA GLY A 186 16.34 -7.79 -19.14
C GLY A 186 14.84 -7.82 -19.44
N GLY A 187 14.29 -6.75 -20.02
CA GLY A 187 12.92 -6.68 -20.53
C GLY A 187 11.84 -6.37 -19.49
N TRP A 188 12.21 -6.17 -18.22
CA TRP A 188 11.27 -6.01 -17.10
C TRP A 188 11.64 -4.81 -16.21
N LEU A 189 10.64 -4.03 -15.80
CA LEU A 189 10.77 -2.92 -14.86
C LEU A 189 10.03 -3.21 -13.55
N PRO A 190 10.75 -3.47 -12.45
CA PRO A 190 10.15 -3.68 -11.14
C PRO A 190 9.82 -2.35 -10.47
N PHE A 191 8.56 -2.17 -10.06
CA PHE A 191 8.14 -1.02 -9.24
C PHE A 191 7.81 -1.45 -7.81
N HIS A 192 7.15 -2.60 -7.66
CA HIS A 192 6.76 -3.14 -6.35
C HIS A 192 6.07 -2.12 -5.43
N GLN A 193 5.28 -1.22 -6.03
CA GLN A 193 4.77 -0.02 -5.35
C GLN A 193 4.01 -0.36 -4.08
N PHE A 194 3.16 -1.40 -4.12
CA PHE A 194 2.43 -1.85 -2.93
C PHE A 194 3.37 -2.28 -1.80
N ALA A 195 4.36 -3.12 -2.09
CA ALA A 195 5.24 -3.67 -1.07
C ALA A 195 6.12 -2.58 -0.44
N GLN A 196 6.54 -1.61 -1.25
CA GLN A 196 7.24 -0.42 -0.77
C GLN A 196 6.33 0.48 0.09
N SER A 197 5.11 0.80 -0.38
CA SER A 197 4.13 1.55 0.42
C SER A 197 3.82 0.86 1.75
N LEU A 198 3.63 -0.46 1.74
CA LEU A 198 3.40 -1.23 2.95
C LEU A 198 4.62 -1.18 3.88
N THR A 199 5.83 -1.35 3.35
CA THR A 199 7.07 -1.21 4.13
C THR A 199 7.11 0.13 4.89
N CYS A 200 6.75 1.23 4.21
CA CYS A 200 6.63 2.55 4.82
C CYS A 200 5.55 2.60 5.92
N SER A 201 4.37 2.00 5.69
CA SER A 201 3.29 1.93 6.68
C SER A 201 3.63 1.06 7.91
N LEU A 202 4.62 0.17 7.80
CA LEU A 202 5.06 -0.67 8.92
C LEU A 202 6.10 0.01 9.81
N LEU A 203 6.71 1.13 9.40
CA LEU A 203 7.79 1.78 10.17
C LEU A 203 7.36 2.14 11.60
N GLU A 204 6.25 2.86 11.76
CA GLU A 204 5.77 3.25 13.09
C GLU A 204 5.41 2.03 13.96
N PRO A 205 4.63 1.03 13.50
CA PRO A 205 4.40 -0.20 14.27
C PRO A 205 5.68 -0.94 14.68
N LEU A 206 6.69 -1.00 13.80
CA LEU A 206 7.95 -1.68 14.07
C LEU A 206 8.78 -0.93 15.12
N GLU A 207 8.88 0.40 15.01
CA GLU A 207 9.51 1.26 16.02
C GLU A 207 8.78 1.18 17.37
N ASP A 208 7.45 1.13 17.34
CA ASP A 208 6.62 0.90 18.52
C ASP A 208 6.86 -0.47 19.14
N ALA A 209 7.27 -1.48 18.38
CA ALA A 209 7.68 -2.78 18.92
C ALA A 209 9.08 -2.76 19.55
N GLY A 210 9.87 -1.72 19.28
CA GLY A 210 11.27 -1.58 19.72
C GLY A 210 12.31 -1.97 18.66
N LEU A 211 11.90 -2.15 17.40
CA LEU A 211 12.83 -2.30 16.28
C LEU A 211 13.34 -0.91 15.85
N THR A 212 14.56 -0.86 15.35
CA THR A 212 15.12 0.34 14.69
C THR A 212 15.32 0.01 13.22
N VAL A 213 14.64 0.75 12.34
CA VAL A 213 14.75 0.55 10.89
C VAL A 213 15.81 1.48 10.30
N SER A 214 16.73 0.93 9.52
CA SER A 214 17.78 1.67 8.80
C SER A 214 17.66 1.52 7.28
N GLY A 215 18.37 2.37 6.53
CA GLY A 215 18.44 2.26 5.06
C GLY A 215 17.23 2.82 4.33
N LEU A 216 16.38 3.64 4.96
CA LEU A 216 15.13 4.13 4.37
C LEU A 216 15.28 4.86 3.02
N ASP A 217 16.47 5.40 2.72
CA ASP A 217 16.75 6.07 1.45
C ASP A 217 17.05 5.09 0.29
N GLU A 218 17.11 3.78 0.57
CA GLU A 218 17.23 2.73 -0.45
C GLU A 218 15.87 2.29 -1.02
N LEU A 219 14.76 2.70 -0.39
CA LEU A 219 13.44 2.59 -1.00
C LEU A 219 13.31 3.59 -2.14
N THR A 220 12.64 3.19 -3.22
CA THR A 220 12.49 4.04 -4.40
C THR A 220 11.28 4.97 -4.28
N GLY A 221 11.22 5.96 -5.17
CA GLY A 221 10.01 6.74 -5.38
C GLY A 221 8.83 5.84 -5.75
N LEU A 222 7.63 6.17 -5.26
CA LEU A 222 6.41 5.44 -5.55
C LEU A 222 5.76 6.04 -6.81
N PRO A 223 5.65 5.29 -7.91
CA PRO A 223 5.16 5.81 -9.19
C PRO A 223 3.63 5.81 -9.25
N ASP A 224 3.01 6.47 -8.26
CA ASP A 224 1.57 6.61 -8.15
C ASP A 224 1.05 7.87 -8.86
N CYS A 225 -0.27 8.01 -8.93
CA CYS A 225 -0.88 9.12 -9.66
C CYS A 225 -0.65 10.49 -9.01
N ARG A 226 -0.28 10.53 -7.72
CA ARG A 226 0.01 11.76 -6.98
C ARG A 226 1.40 12.25 -7.34
N ASN A 227 2.39 11.36 -7.31
CA ASN A 227 3.76 11.67 -7.68
C ASN A 227 3.91 11.92 -9.17
N GLY A 228 3.53 10.96 -10.02
CA GLY A 228 3.71 11.13 -11.46
C GLY A 228 2.77 12.19 -12.04
N GLY A 229 1.60 12.40 -11.42
CA GLY A 229 0.69 13.49 -11.77
C GLY A 229 1.25 14.86 -11.41
N LEU A 230 1.90 15.00 -10.25
CA LEU A 230 2.61 16.22 -9.86
C LEU A 230 3.66 16.62 -10.90
N LEU A 231 4.46 15.67 -11.37
CA LEU A 231 5.52 15.93 -12.36
C LEU A 231 4.94 16.41 -13.70
N LEU A 232 3.86 15.79 -14.16
CA LEU A 232 3.13 16.20 -15.37
C LEU A 232 2.49 17.58 -15.20
N ASP A 233 1.84 17.82 -14.07
CA ASP A 233 1.16 19.07 -13.80
C ASP A 233 2.14 20.25 -13.68
N LEU A 234 3.29 20.06 -13.05
CA LEU A 234 4.30 21.11 -12.95
C LEU A 234 5.13 21.25 -14.22
N GLY A 235 4.94 20.38 -15.22
CA GLY A 235 5.69 20.40 -16.47
C GLY A 235 7.13 19.93 -16.36
N LEU A 236 7.49 19.30 -15.23
CA LEU A 236 8.78 18.62 -15.02
C LEU A 236 8.88 17.38 -15.92
N LEU A 237 7.75 16.73 -16.17
CA LEU A 237 7.59 15.69 -17.17
C LEU A 237 6.53 16.14 -18.18
N GLN A 238 6.75 15.89 -19.47
CA GLN A 238 5.81 16.27 -20.53
C GLN A 238 5.67 15.13 -21.53
N ALA A 239 4.43 14.81 -21.88
CA ALA A 239 4.15 13.82 -22.92
C ALA A 239 4.58 14.37 -24.28
N ARG A 240 5.28 13.54 -25.08
CA ARG A 240 5.64 13.88 -26.46
C ARG A 240 4.40 14.04 -27.33
N ASP A 241 3.42 13.17 -27.14
CA ASP A 241 2.11 13.25 -27.77
C ASP A 241 1.05 13.70 -26.75
N ARG A 242 0.28 14.74 -27.10
CA ARG A 242 -0.81 15.24 -26.27
C ARG A 242 -1.94 14.23 -26.09
N ALA A 243 -2.09 13.27 -27.00
CA ALA A 243 -3.07 12.20 -26.89
C ALA A 243 -2.89 11.40 -25.59
N PHE A 244 -1.68 11.35 -25.03
CA PHE A 244 -1.39 10.70 -23.75
C PHE A 244 -2.36 11.12 -22.63
N HIS A 245 -2.73 12.40 -22.57
CA HIS A 245 -3.61 12.94 -21.53
C HIS A 245 -5.09 12.63 -21.73
N THR A 246 -5.50 12.28 -22.94
CA THR A 246 -6.91 12.05 -23.30
C THR A 246 -7.24 10.58 -23.51
N THR A 247 -6.23 9.78 -23.86
CA THR A 247 -6.37 8.34 -24.06
C THR A 247 -6.57 7.64 -22.72
N ARG A 248 -7.46 6.66 -22.70
CA ARG A 248 -7.57 5.69 -21.61
C ARG A 248 -6.56 4.59 -21.84
N TRP A 249 -5.67 4.42 -20.87
CA TRP A 249 -4.57 3.46 -20.96
C TRP A 249 -4.80 2.29 -20.01
N ALA A 250 -4.48 1.10 -20.49
CA ALA A 250 -4.24 -0.04 -19.62
C ALA A 250 -2.98 0.19 -18.78
N VAL A 251 -2.93 -0.41 -17.59
CA VAL A 251 -1.82 -0.22 -16.64
C VAL A 251 -0.49 -0.82 -17.12
N ASP A 252 -0.56 -1.75 -18.07
CA ASP A 252 0.56 -2.43 -18.70
C ASP A 252 0.97 -1.81 -20.05
N ALA A 253 0.29 -0.74 -20.47
CA ALA A 253 0.64 -0.04 -21.70
C ALA A 253 2.02 0.62 -21.57
N GLU A 254 2.83 0.51 -22.62
CA GLU A 254 4.20 1.04 -22.67
C GLU A 254 4.31 2.50 -22.19
N PRO A 255 3.46 3.47 -22.64
CA PRO A 255 3.55 4.85 -22.14
C PRO A 255 3.28 5.00 -20.64
N ILE A 256 2.48 4.11 -20.05
CA ILE A 256 2.20 4.11 -18.61
C ILE A 256 3.39 3.54 -17.84
N VAL A 257 3.98 2.44 -18.32
CA VAL A 257 5.19 1.86 -17.73
C VAL A 257 6.36 2.84 -17.82
N GLU A 258 6.53 3.52 -18.96
CA GLU A 258 7.54 4.58 -19.16
C GLU A 258 7.30 5.75 -18.18
N TRP A 259 6.07 6.26 -18.09
CA TRP A 259 5.72 7.33 -17.15
C TRP A 259 6.00 6.95 -15.69
N ARG A 260 5.69 5.71 -15.30
CA ARG A 260 6.01 5.20 -13.95
C ARG A 260 7.51 5.14 -13.71
N ALA A 261 8.29 4.64 -14.66
CA ALA A 261 9.75 4.58 -14.58
C ALA A 261 10.39 5.98 -14.46
N LEU A 262 9.94 6.93 -15.29
CA LEU A 262 10.39 8.32 -15.21
C LEU A 262 9.99 8.97 -13.89
N THR A 263 8.81 8.63 -13.35
CA THR A 263 8.40 9.12 -12.02
C THR A 263 9.35 8.66 -10.94
N VAL A 264 9.75 7.38 -10.92
CA VAL A 264 10.74 6.87 -9.95
C VAL A 264 12.05 7.66 -10.06
N ALA A 265 12.61 7.77 -11.27
CA ALA A 265 13.90 8.42 -11.48
C ALA A 265 13.89 9.92 -11.14
N ILE A 266 12.81 10.64 -11.49
CA ILE A 266 12.71 12.09 -11.24
C ILE A 266 12.50 12.38 -9.74
N LEU A 267 11.86 11.48 -8.99
CA LEU A 267 11.68 11.65 -7.55
C LEU A 267 13.00 11.67 -6.79
N ASP A 268 14.03 10.94 -7.23
CA ASP A 268 15.36 10.97 -6.62
C ASP A 268 15.99 12.36 -6.79
N HIS A 269 15.92 12.92 -8.01
CA HIS A 269 16.39 14.28 -8.29
C HIS A 269 15.59 15.35 -7.52
N LEU A 270 14.27 15.18 -7.41
CA LEU A 270 13.43 16.05 -6.60
C LEU A 270 13.86 16.01 -5.14
N ALA A 271 14.18 14.82 -4.62
CA ALA A 271 14.61 14.67 -3.24
C ALA A 271 15.97 15.31 -2.97
N GLU A 272 16.92 15.18 -3.89
CA GLU A 272 18.21 15.87 -3.81
C GLU A 272 18.02 17.40 -3.81
N ALA A 273 17.19 17.93 -4.71
CA ALA A 273 16.92 19.36 -4.79
C ALA A 273 16.28 19.89 -3.48
N VAL A 274 15.25 19.20 -2.96
CA VAL A 274 14.59 19.60 -1.70
C VAL A 274 15.55 19.53 -0.51
N ARG A 275 16.38 18.48 -0.43
CA ARG A 275 17.41 18.35 0.61
C ARG A 275 18.42 19.49 0.55
N SER A 276 18.87 19.86 -0.65
CA SER A 276 19.80 20.97 -0.88
C SER A 276 19.20 22.30 -0.41
N GLU A 277 17.96 22.59 -0.78
CA GLU A 277 17.24 23.81 -0.36
C GLU A 277 17.04 23.88 1.17
N LEU A 278 16.80 22.74 1.81
CA LEU A 278 16.57 22.67 3.26
C LEU A 278 17.85 22.49 4.09
N GLY A 279 19.00 22.24 3.45
CA GLY A 279 20.25 21.92 4.13
C GLY A 279 20.19 20.61 4.94
N LEU A 280 19.41 19.62 4.47
CA LEU A 280 19.18 18.35 5.18
C LEU A 280 19.91 17.18 4.52
N ALA A 281 20.47 16.28 5.33
CA ALA A 281 21.07 15.05 4.86
C ALA A 281 20.01 13.97 4.50
N PRO A 282 20.35 12.99 3.64
CA PRO A 282 19.51 11.82 3.35
C PRO A 282 18.93 11.13 4.58
N ALA A 283 19.73 10.98 5.65
CA ALA A 283 19.28 10.33 6.88
C ALA A 283 18.23 11.16 7.65
N GLN A 284 18.17 12.47 7.45
CA GLN A 284 17.22 13.37 8.12
C GLN A 284 15.90 13.47 7.34
N LEU A 285 16.00 13.52 6.01
CA LEU A 285 14.87 13.59 5.08
C LEU A 285 15.01 12.53 3.98
N PRO A 286 14.84 11.24 4.32
CA PRO A 286 14.85 10.17 3.32
C PRO A 286 13.65 10.32 2.38
N LEU A 287 13.76 9.74 1.18
CA LEU A 287 12.76 9.87 0.12
C LEU A 287 11.32 9.56 0.60
N VAL A 288 11.13 8.53 1.44
CA VAL A 288 9.83 8.20 2.03
C VAL A 288 9.17 9.36 2.78
N ARG A 289 9.94 10.15 3.56
CA ARG A 289 9.40 11.30 4.31
C ARG A 289 9.05 12.45 3.38
N LEU A 290 9.84 12.65 2.33
CA LEU A 290 9.55 13.65 1.30
C LEU A 290 8.28 13.31 0.53
N GLN A 291 8.03 12.03 0.26
CA GLN A 291 6.81 11.61 -0.41
C GLN A 291 5.57 11.86 0.45
N GLU A 292 5.58 11.38 1.69
CA GLU A 292 4.45 11.53 2.63
C GLU A 292 4.15 13.01 2.93
N GLY A 293 5.17 13.77 3.33
CA GLY A 293 5.02 15.16 3.77
C GLY A 293 5.06 16.20 2.65
N GLY A 294 5.48 15.81 1.45
CA GLY A 294 5.77 16.73 0.34
C GLY A 294 4.98 16.38 -0.92
N SER A 295 5.54 15.50 -1.76
CA SER A 295 5.05 15.30 -3.14
C SER A 295 3.61 14.78 -3.19
N TRP A 296 3.16 13.94 -2.25
CA TRP A 296 1.76 13.50 -2.21
C TRP A 296 0.79 14.61 -1.83
N ALA A 297 1.12 15.41 -0.82
CA ALA A 297 0.29 16.53 -0.41
C ALA A 297 0.24 17.60 -1.51
N ALA A 298 1.39 17.96 -2.08
CA ALA A 298 1.51 18.92 -3.19
C ALA A 298 0.77 18.42 -4.44
N GLY A 299 0.96 17.15 -4.82
CA GLY A 299 0.29 16.54 -5.97
C GLY A 299 -1.24 16.60 -5.85
N ARG A 300 -1.80 16.29 -4.68
CA ARG A 300 -3.25 16.43 -4.43
C ARG A 300 -3.73 17.87 -4.56
N GLN A 301 -3.02 18.82 -3.97
CA GLN A 301 -3.39 20.24 -4.01
C GLN A 301 -3.33 20.81 -5.44
N ILE A 302 -2.27 20.49 -6.18
CA ILE A 302 -2.08 20.95 -7.55
C ILE A 302 -3.11 20.32 -8.49
N ALA A 303 -3.39 19.02 -8.36
CA ALA A 303 -4.44 18.38 -9.13
C ALA A 303 -5.80 19.04 -8.88
N GLN A 304 -6.12 19.36 -7.62
CA GLN A 304 -7.37 20.05 -7.25
C GLN A 304 -7.44 21.48 -7.81
N ALA A 305 -6.31 22.20 -7.87
CA ALA A 305 -6.23 23.54 -8.45
C ALA A 305 -6.40 23.52 -9.98
N LYS A 306 -5.92 22.47 -10.65
CA LYS A 306 -5.95 22.36 -12.11
C LYS A 306 -7.22 21.74 -12.68
N ARG A 307 -7.85 20.82 -11.93
CA ARG A 307 -8.99 20.04 -12.41
C ARG A 307 -10.06 19.91 -11.32
N PRO A 308 -11.35 20.15 -11.64
CA PRO A 308 -12.45 19.93 -10.71
C PRO A 308 -12.42 18.51 -10.11
N GLY A 309 -12.43 18.44 -8.79
CA GLY A 309 -12.37 17.18 -8.05
C GLY A 309 -10.97 16.54 -7.98
N GLY A 310 -9.91 17.20 -8.46
CA GLY A 310 -8.53 16.73 -8.26
C GLY A 310 -8.27 15.35 -8.86
N SER A 311 -8.71 15.14 -10.11
CA SER A 311 -8.35 13.96 -10.87
C SER A 311 -6.90 14.03 -11.36
N PRO A 312 -6.21 12.88 -11.50
CA PRO A 312 -4.87 12.84 -12.07
C PRO A 312 -4.88 13.31 -13.54
N PRO A 313 -3.73 13.78 -14.08
CA PRO A 313 -3.63 14.31 -15.45
C PRO A 313 -3.58 13.22 -16.54
N LEU A 314 -3.99 11.99 -16.22
CA LEU A 314 -4.04 10.84 -17.12
C LEU A 314 -5.23 9.93 -16.76
N HIS A 315 -5.68 9.12 -17.72
CA HIS A 315 -6.82 8.22 -17.56
C HIS A 315 -6.36 6.77 -17.62
N LEU A 316 -6.51 6.04 -16.52
CA LEU A 316 -6.16 4.62 -16.42
C LEU A 316 -7.40 3.75 -16.31
N ASP A 317 -7.39 2.64 -17.03
CA ASP A 317 -8.29 1.52 -16.80
C ASP A 317 -7.71 0.69 -15.66
N SER A 318 -8.01 1.12 -14.42
CA SER A 318 -7.55 0.43 -13.21
C SER A 318 -8.70 -0.32 -12.55
N ASP A 319 -8.44 -1.56 -12.15
CA ASP A 319 -9.24 -2.34 -11.20
C ASP A 319 -9.04 -1.89 -9.73
N GLY A 320 -8.35 -0.76 -9.54
CA GLY A 320 -7.98 -0.19 -8.26
C GLY A 320 -6.62 -0.67 -7.72
N THR A 321 -5.91 -1.61 -8.37
CA THR A 321 -4.69 -2.22 -7.79
C THR A 321 -3.37 -1.60 -8.21
N ALA A 322 -3.35 -0.78 -9.27
CA ALA A 322 -2.08 -0.33 -9.88
C ALA A 322 -1.79 1.16 -9.67
N CYS A 323 -2.81 2.01 -9.53
CA CYS A 323 -2.65 3.47 -9.44
C CYS A 323 -3.73 4.08 -8.55
N GLY A 324 -3.51 4.02 -7.24
CA GLY A 324 -4.16 4.91 -6.26
C GLY A 324 -3.57 6.32 -6.31
#